data_AF-A0A1C6WVJ7-F1
#
_entry.id   AF-A0A1C6WVJ7-F1
#
_cell.length_a   1.000
_cell.length_b   1.000
_cell.length_c   1.000
_cell.angle_alpha   90.00
_cell.angle_beta   90.00
_cell.angle_gamma   90.00
#
_symmetry.space_group_name_H-M   'P 1'
#
loop_
_entity.id
_entity.type
_entity.pdbx_description
1 polymer ?
#
loop_
_entity_poly.entity_id
_entity_poly.type
_entity_poly.pdbx_seq_one_letter_code
_entity_poly.pdbx_strand_id
1 'polypeptide(L)'
;MKEVYSNVKLFDTDIDPEDAIAKLGANVSGFVIERDFNNQVHITYINAIYDDGNSAEVANNKIERDITYQKIIRLIHHLLSTD
;
A
#
# COMPACT_ATOMS: atom_id res chain seq x y z
N MET A 1 17.69 13.02 9.04
CA MET A 1 16.91 12.11 8.19
C MET A 1 16.96 12.62 6.76
N LYS A 2 17.84 12.08 5.90
CA LYS A 2 17.98 12.55 4.51
C LYS A 2 18.35 11.41 3.54
N GLU A 3 17.90 10.18 3.83
CA GLU A 3 18.32 8.97 3.10
C GLU A 3 17.15 8.04 2.68
N VAL A 4 15.90 8.52 2.66
CA VAL A 4 14.75 7.67 2.25
C VAL A 4 14.25 7.97 0.82
N TYR A 5 14.83 8.95 0.12
CA TYR A 5 14.28 9.41 -1.17
C TYR A 5 14.97 8.87 -2.43
N SER A 6 16.02 8.04 -2.33
CA SER A 6 16.75 7.57 -3.53
C SER A 6 15.95 6.62 -4.43
N ASN A 7 14.89 5.99 -3.91
CA ASN A 7 14.04 5.05 -4.64
C ASN A 7 12.60 5.55 -4.85
N VAL A 8 12.30 6.79 -4.50
CA VAL A 8 10.96 7.35 -4.74
C VAL A 8 10.89 7.79 -6.20
N LYS A 9 10.41 6.88 -7.07
CA LYS A 9 9.96 7.27 -8.41
C LYS A 9 8.86 8.33 -8.24
N LEU A 10 9.01 9.44 -8.94
CA LEU A 10 7.99 10.48 -9.03
C LEU A 10 6.65 9.83 -9.43
N PHE A 11 5.58 10.23 -8.76
CA PHE A 11 4.22 9.89 -9.17
C PHE A 11 3.98 10.54 -10.53
N ASP A 12 3.86 9.71 -11.56
CA ASP A 12 3.43 10.14 -12.89
C ASP A 12 1.90 10.30 -12.80
N THR A 13 1.41 11.53 -12.90
CA THR A 13 -0.02 11.84 -12.76
C THR A 13 -0.79 11.69 -14.07
N ASP A 14 -0.07 11.52 -15.18
CA ASP A 14 -0.63 11.50 -16.54
C ASP A 14 -0.64 10.07 -17.14
N ILE A 15 -0.38 9.05 -16.32
CA ILE A 15 -0.44 7.64 -16.70
C ILE A 15 -1.68 6.97 -16.10
N ASP A 16 -2.28 6.07 -16.87
CA ASP A 16 -3.36 5.23 -16.36
C ASP A 16 -2.87 4.40 -15.15
N PRO A 17 -3.65 4.26 -14.07
CA PRO A 17 -3.23 3.50 -12.89
C PRO A 17 -2.82 2.05 -13.19
N GLU A 18 -3.50 1.37 -14.13
CA GLU A 18 -3.15 0.00 -14.52
C GLU A 18 -1.82 -0.02 -15.28
N ASP A 19 -1.61 0.93 -16.20
CA ASP A 19 -0.36 1.10 -16.93
C ASP A 19 0.81 1.46 -16.00
N ALA A 20 0.57 2.26 -14.97
CA ALA A 20 1.56 2.57 -13.94
C ALA A 20 2.00 1.32 -13.17
N ILE A 21 1.04 0.52 -12.71
CA ILE A 21 1.32 -0.72 -11.96
C ILE A 21 2.07 -1.71 -12.87
N ALA A 22 1.61 -1.88 -14.12
CA ALA A 22 2.25 -2.76 -15.09
C ALA A 22 3.67 -2.31 -15.44
N LYS A 23 3.89 -1.01 -15.65
CA LYS A 23 5.21 -0.41 -15.93
C LYS A 23 6.18 -0.54 -14.76
N LEU A 24 5.67 -0.53 -13.52
CA LEU A 24 6.48 -0.81 -12.34
C LEU A 24 6.83 -2.29 -12.21
N GLY A 25 6.05 -3.19 -12.83
CA GLY A 25 6.23 -4.64 -12.74
C GLY A 25 6.27 -5.11 -11.28
N ALA A 26 5.59 -4.38 -10.40
CA ALA A 26 5.75 -4.51 -8.96
C ALA A 26 4.42 -4.28 -8.24
N ASN A 27 4.24 -5.01 -7.14
CA ASN A 27 3.14 -4.76 -6.24
C ASN A 27 3.35 -3.43 -5.51
N VAL A 28 2.29 -2.67 -5.35
CA VAL A 28 2.30 -1.41 -4.61
C VAL A 28 1.61 -1.65 -3.29
N SER A 29 2.33 -1.48 -2.17
CA SER A 29 1.74 -1.47 -0.84
C SER A 29 2.19 -0.23 -0.08
N GLY A 30 1.29 0.38 0.69
CA GLY A 30 1.61 1.58 1.44
C GLY A 30 0.40 2.27 2.04
N PHE A 31 0.64 3.47 2.58
CA PHE A 31 -0.38 4.30 3.17
C PHE A 31 -0.42 5.66 2.49
N VAL A 32 -1.62 6.11 2.16
CA VAL A 32 -1.92 7.51 1.88
C VAL A 32 -2.39 8.13 3.18
N ILE A 33 -1.71 9.20 3.60
CA ILE A 33 -2.04 9.93 4.82
C ILE A 33 -2.46 11.33 4.39
N GLU A 34 -3.72 11.64 4.59
CA GLU A 34 -4.32 12.93 4.25
C GLU A 34 -4.78 13.62 5.53
N ARG A 35 -4.69 14.95 5.53
CA ARG A 35 -5.27 15.77 6.59
C ARG A 35 -6.33 16.65 5.96
N ASP A 36 -7.54 16.60 6.49
CA ASP A 36 -8.62 17.45 6.02
C ASP A 36 -8.59 18.85 6.65
N PHE A 37 -9.51 19.71 6.21
CA PHE A 37 -9.65 21.08 6.70
C PHE A 37 -10.01 21.17 8.20
N ASN A 38 -10.52 20.09 8.79
CA ASN A 38 -10.86 19.99 10.21
C ASN A 38 -9.73 19.38 11.05
N ASN A 39 -8.52 19.24 10.50
CA ASN A 39 -7.38 18.54 11.12
C ASN A 39 -7.64 17.05 11.40
N GLN A 40 -8.66 16.43 10.80
CA GLN A 40 -8.80 14.98 10.88
C GLN A 40 -7.75 14.35 9.97
N VAL A 41 -7.12 13.29 10.46
CA VAL A 41 -6.14 12.52 9.70
C VAL A 41 -6.83 11.28 9.14
N HIS A 42 -6.88 11.20 7.81
CA HIS A 42 -7.38 10.05 7.07
C HIS A 42 -6.19 9.19 6.67
N ILE A 43 -6.23 7.91 7.01
CA ILE A 43 -5.20 6.94 6.64
C ILE A 43 -5.86 5.89 5.76
N THR A 44 -5.43 5.82 4.50
CA THR A 44 -5.88 4.81 3.55
C THR A 44 -4.73 3.84 3.28
N TYR A 45 -4.95 2.56 3.56
CA TYR A 45 -4.03 1.50 3.15
C TYR A 45 -4.31 1.11 1.70
N ILE A 46 -3.28 1.11 0.87
CA ILE A 46 -3.34 0.68 -0.53
C ILE A 46 -2.53 -0.60 -0.67
N ASN A 47 -3.10 -1.60 -1.32
CA ASN A 47 -2.37 -2.80 -1.74
C ASN A 47 -2.84 -3.26 -3.12
N ALA A 48 -2.09 -2.88 -4.15
CA ALA A 48 -2.29 -3.31 -5.53
C ALA A 48 -1.34 -4.47 -5.86
N ILE A 49 -1.90 -5.54 -6.43
CA ILE A 49 -1.15 -6.73 -6.86
C ILE A 49 -1.14 -6.71 -8.39
N TYR A 50 0.06 -6.68 -8.98
CA TYR A 50 0.21 -6.83 -10.42
C TYR A 50 0.08 -8.31 -10.80
N ASP A 51 -0.69 -8.59 -11.84
CA ASP A 51 -0.83 -9.93 -12.42
C ASP A 51 -0.15 -9.93 -13.79
N ASP A 52 1.07 -10.43 -13.84
CA ASP A 52 1.86 -10.58 -15.06
C ASP A 52 1.57 -11.92 -15.79
N GLY A 53 0.58 -12.68 -15.32
CA GLY A 53 0.27 -14.03 -15.79
C GLY A 53 0.97 -15.15 -15.02
N ASN A 54 1.85 -14.84 -14.06
CA ASN A 54 2.45 -15.83 -13.17
C ASN A 54 1.52 -16.16 -11.99
N SER A 55 0.66 -17.15 -12.19
CA SER A 55 -0.38 -17.51 -11.21
C SER A 55 0.15 -17.86 -9.82
N ALA A 56 1.36 -18.42 -9.70
CA ALA A 56 1.95 -18.80 -8.41
C ALA A 56 2.40 -17.56 -7.61
N GLU A 57 3.00 -16.59 -8.29
CA GLU A 57 3.43 -15.33 -7.68
C GLU A 57 2.22 -14.50 -7.23
N VAL A 58 1.20 -14.39 -8.08
CA VAL A 58 -0.06 -13.71 -7.74
C VAL A 58 -0.75 -14.35 -6.52
N ALA A 59 -0.73 -15.69 -6.42
CA ALA A 59 -1.28 -16.38 -5.26
C ALA A 59 -0.51 -16.07 -3.97
N ASN A 60 0.83 -16.10 -4.03
CA ASN A 60 1.68 -15.74 -2.88
C ASN A 60 1.45 -14.29 -2.44
N ASN A 61 1.38 -13.35 -3.39
CA ASN A 61 1.12 -11.93 -3.11
C ASN A 61 -0.24 -11.73 -2.40
N LYS A 62 -1.27 -12.49 -2.79
CA LYS A 62 -2.58 -12.47 -2.11
C LYS A 62 -2.51 -12.99 -0.67
N ILE A 63 -1.71 -14.03 -0.42
CA ILE A 63 -1.49 -14.58 0.93
C ILE A 63 -0.75 -13.55 1.82
N GLU A 64 0.32 -12.95 1.30
CA GLU A 64 1.09 -11.93 2.03
C GLU A 64 0.24 -10.70 2.38
N ARG A 65 -0.63 -10.27 1.46
CA ARG A 65 -1.64 -9.23 1.70
C ARG A 65 -2.53 -9.59 2.87
N ASP A 66 -3.07 -10.81 2.90
CA ASP A 66 -4.00 -11.23 3.96
C ASP A 66 -3.30 -11.25 5.33
N ILE A 67 -2.09 -11.78 5.39
CA ILE A 67 -1.25 -11.77 6.60
C ILE A 67 -1.01 -10.32 7.08
N THR A 68 -0.72 -9.40 6.18
CA THR A 68 -0.47 -7.99 6.50
C THR A 68 -1.74 -7.31 7.02
N TYR A 69 -2.87 -7.54 6.37
CA TYR A 69 -4.18 -7.04 6.82
C TYR A 69 -4.51 -7.52 8.23
N GLN A 70 -4.29 -8.81 8.52
CA GLN A 70 -4.52 -9.34 9.86
C GLN A 70 -3.59 -8.71 10.91
N LYS A 71 -2.33 -8.43 10.57
CA LYS A 71 -1.40 -7.72 11.48
C LYS A 71 -1.89 -6.30 11.79
N ILE A 72 -2.35 -5.56 10.78
CA ILE A 72 -2.90 -4.20 10.94
C ILE A 72 -4.13 -4.23 11.85
N ILE A 73 -5.08 -5.13 11.60
CA ILE A 73 -6.29 -5.26 12.43
C ILE A 73 -5.93 -5.60 13.88
N ARG A 74 -5.01 -6.54 14.11
CA ARG A 74 -4.56 -6.88 15.46
C ARG A 74 -3.92 -5.70 16.18
N LEU A 75 -3.12 -4.89 15.48
CA LEU A 75 -2.53 -3.68 16.04
C LEU A 75 -3.61 -2.66 16.41
N ILE A 76 -4.59 -2.43 15.52
CA ILE A 76 -5.71 -1.52 15.79
C ILE A 76 -6.51 -1.99 17.01
N HIS A 77 -6.86 -3.28 17.08
CA HIS A 77 -7.55 -3.82 18.24
C HIS A 77 -6.74 -3.66 19.53
N HIS A 78 -5.43 -3.89 19.49
CA HIS A 78 -4.58 -3.70 20.66
C HIS A 78 -4.64 -2.24 21.16
N LEU A 79 -4.46 -1.27 20.25
CA LEU A 79 -4.52 0.16 20.56
C LEU A 79 -5.88 0.58 21.13
N LEU A 80 -6.98 0.07 20.58
CA LEU A 80 -8.35 0.37 21.06
C LEU A 80 -8.71 -0.35 22.36
N SER A 81 -8.00 -1.43 22.71
CA SER A 81 -8.22 -2.19 23.95
C SER A 81 -7.37 -1.70 25.13
N THR A 82 -6.48 -0.74 24.90
CA THR A 82 -5.61 -0.16 25.93
C THR A 82 -6.12 1.18 26.49
N ASP A 83 -7.31 1.62 26.05
CA ASP A 83 -8.13 2.68 26.67
C ASP A 83 -9.09 2.10 27.73
#